data_AF-A0A525CRE1-F1
#
_entry.id   AF-A0A525CRE1-F1
#
_cell.length_a   1.000
_cell.length_b   1.000
_cell.length_c   1.000
_cell.angle_alpha   90.00
_cell.angle_beta   90.00
_cell.angle_gamma   90.00
#
_symmetry.space_group_name_H-M   'P 1'
#
loop_
_entity.id
_entity.type
_entity.pdbx_description
1 polymer ?
#
loop_
_entity_poly.entity_id
_entity_poly.type
_entity_poly.pdbx_seq_one_letter_code
_entity_poly.pdbx_strand_id
1 'polypeptide(L)'
;MTSIRQTSDRSTDKKSKKEKRRNRRQKTCSCCRQTFTFCWNCRCGFSICQECMYENQWGMTCNGITWECPDCGEQNGYGNQ
;
A
#
# COMPACT_ATOMS: atom_id res chain seq x y z
N MET A 1 -14.99 -57.16 -4.18
CA MET A 1 -13.89 -56.30 -4.66
C MET A 1 -14.49 -55.01 -5.21
N THR A 2 -14.60 -53.96 -4.39
CA THR A 2 -14.81 -52.56 -4.79
C THR A 2 -14.56 -51.72 -3.54
N SER A 3 -13.30 -51.52 -3.18
CA SER A 3 -12.53 -50.29 -3.44
C SER A 3 -13.07 -49.04 -2.74
N ILE A 4 -12.33 -48.71 -1.68
CA ILE A 4 -12.29 -47.53 -0.80
C ILE A 4 -12.21 -46.20 -1.59
N ARG A 5 -12.75 -45.09 -1.01
CA ARG A 5 -12.13 -43.74 -0.82
C ARG A 5 -13.20 -42.71 -0.38
N GLN A 6 -13.36 -42.42 0.92
CA GLN A 6 -12.75 -41.28 1.65
C GLN A 6 -12.69 -39.96 0.85
N THR A 7 -13.60 -39.04 1.15
CA THR A 7 -13.51 -37.62 0.78
C THR A 7 -13.00 -36.81 1.97
N SER A 8 -11.71 -36.52 1.97
CA SER A 8 -11.04 -35.62 2.92
C SER A 8 -10.65 -34.34 2.18
N ASP A 9 -11.47 -33.29 2.30
CA ASP A 9 -11.09 -31.96 1.80
C ASP A 9 -11.37 -30.89 2.87
N ARG A 10 -10.37 -30.65 3.70
CA ARG A 10 -10.37 -29.62 4.73
C ARG A 10 -9.01 -28.96 4.79
N SER A 11 -8.66 -28.05 3.87
CA SER A 11 -7.45 -27.22 4.03
C SER A 11 -7.25 -25.98 3.14
N THR A 12 -8.26 -25.40 2.48
CA THR A 12 -8.02 -24.25 1.55
C THR A 12 -8.49 -22.86 2.02
N ASP A 13 -9.31 -22.73 3.07
CA ASP A 13 -9.90 -21.42 3.47
C ASP A 13 -8.90 -20.42 4.10
N LYS A 14 -7.81 -20.90 4.72
CA LYS A 14 -6.90 -20.02 5.49
C LYS A 14 -6.00 -19.13 4.61
N LYS A 15 -5.69 -19.53 3.37
CA LYS A 15 -4.86 -18.74 2.45
C LYS A 15 -5.63 -17.52 1.91
N SER A 16 -6.91 -17.69 1.57
CA SER A 16 -7.75 -16.63 0.98
C SER A 16 -7.95 -15.42 1.90
N LYS A 17 -8.07 -15.65 3.22
CA LYS A 17 -8.23 -14.57 4.21
C LYS A 17 -6.96 -13.75 4.41
N LYS A 18 -5.77 -14.39 4.39
CA LYS A 18 -4.48 -13.69 4.50
C LYS A 18 -4.22 -12.82 3.27
N GLU A 19 -4.54 -13.34 2.10
CA GLU A 19 -4.37 -12.62 0.83
C GLU A 19 -5.33 -11.42 0.72
N LYS A 20 -6.60 -11.59 1.10
CA LYS A 20 -7.56 -10.47 1.21
C LYS A 20 -7.10 -9.37 2.17
N ARG A 21 -6.48 -9.73 3.30
CA ARG A 21 -5.91 -8.76 4.24
C ARG A 21 -4.70 -8.02 3.67
N ARG A 22 -3.84 -8.70 2.90
CA ARG A 22 -2.69 -8.08 2.23
C ARG A 22 -3.13 -7.11 1.14
N ASN A 23 -4.12 -7.51 0.33
CA ASN A 23 -4.66 -6.68 -0.75
C ASN A 23 -5.35 -5.41 -0.21
N ARG A 24 -6.08 -5.51 0.92
CA ARG A 24 -6.65 -4.33 1.62
C ARG A 24 -5.63 -3.29 2.09
N ARG A 25 -4.35 -3.65 2.20
CA ARG A 25 -3.28 -2.74 2.62
C ARG A 25 -2.56 -2.08 1.46
N GLN A 26 -2.84 -2.51 0.22
CA GLN A 26 -2.23 -1.90 -0.94
C GLN A 26 -2.88 -0.54 -1.23
N LYS A 27 -2.05 0.43 -1.57
CA LYS A 27 -2.43 1.80 -1.95
C LYS A 27 -1.91 2.08 -3.34
N THR A 28 -2.66 2.85 -4.11
CA THR A 28 -2.28 3.23 -5.47
C THR A 28 -1.57 4.58 -5.42
N CYS A 29 -0.39 4.68 -6.04
CA CYS A 29 0.33 5.93 -6.18
C CYS A 29 -0.35 6.83 -7.22
N SER A 30 -0.58 8.11 -6.89
CA SER A 30 -1.15 9.10 -7.81
C SER A 30 -0.18 9.45 -8.95
N CYS A 31 1.14 9.38 -8.72
CA CYS A 31 2.16 9.72 -9.73
C CYS A 31 2.33 8.62 -10.79
N CYS A 32 2.68 7.40 -10.39
CA CYS A 32 2.98 6.30 -11.31
C CYS A 32 1.82 5.30 -11.52
N ARG A 33 0.71 5.47 -10.79
CA ARG A 33 -0.51 4.62 -10.87
C ARG A 33 -0.31 3.15 -10.53
N GLN A 34 0.84 2.79 -9.96
CA GLN A 34 1.12 1.44 -9.48
C GLN A 34 0.61 1.24 -8.05
N THR A 35 0.34 -0.02 -7.69
CA THR A 35 -0.10 -0.41 -6.35
C THR A 35 1.06 -0.84 -5.48
N PHE A 36 1.21 -0.22 -4.31
CA PHE A 36 2.28 -0.51 -3.36
C PHE A 36 1.73 -0.91 -2.01
N THR A 37 2.52 -1.66 -1.24
CA THR A 37 2.21 -1.94 0.16
C THR A 37 2.44 -0.75 1.07
N PHE A 38 3.25 0.21 0.62
CA PHE A 38 3.56 1.44 1.33
C PHE A 38 3.45 2.63 0.37
N CYS A 39 2.67 3.62 0.79
CA CYS A 39 2.61 4.95 0.19
C CYS A 39 2.51 5.96 1.34
N TRP A 40 3.12 7.14 1.19
CA TRP A 40 2.74 8.27 2.02
C TRP A 40 1.37 8.73 1.57
N ASN A 41 0.43 8.80 2.51
CA ASN A 41 -0.93 9.24 2.25
C ASN A 41 -1.10 10.63 2.85
N CYS A 42 -1.64 11.55 2.06
CA CYS A 42 -2.19 12.80 2.54
C CYS A 42 -3.67 12.62 2.92
N ARG A 43 -4.17 13.46 3.82
CA ARG A 43 -5.58 13.47 4.24
C ARG A 43 -6.54 13.86 3.12
N CYS A 44 -6.07 14.59 2.11
CA CYS A 44 -6.85 14.92 0.91
C CYS A 44 -7.11 13.71 -0.01
N GLY A 45 -6.44 12.57 0.22
CA GLY A 45 -6.55 11.36 -0.59
C GLY A 45 -5.36 11.13 -1.53
N PHE A 46 -4.48 12.10 -1.69
CA PHE A 46 -3.24 11.92 -2.45
C PHE A 46 -2.35 10.85 -1.81
N SER A 47 -1.84 9.95 -2.62
CA SER A 47 -0.98 8.85 -2.18
C SER A 47 0.26 8.79 -3.07
N ILE A 48 1.46 8.77 -2.50
CA ILE A 48 2.71 8.72 -3.26
C ILE A 48 3.58 7.57 -2.78
N CYS A 49 4.16 6.80 -3.71
CA CYS A 49 5.03 5.67 -3.37
C CYS A 49 6.43 6.11 -2.97
N GLN A 50 7.20 5.17 -2.42
CA GLN A 50 8.60 5.35 -2.01
C GLN A 50 9.43 6.08 -3.07
N GLU A 51 9.44 5.53 -4.27
CA GLU A 51 10.30 5.99 -5.36
C GLU A 51 9.91 7.38 -5.87
N CYS A 52 8.63 7.59 -6.19
CA CYS A 52 8.16 8.90 -6.64
C CYS A 52 8.40 9.98 -5.59
N MET A 53 8.30 9.65 -4.31
CA MET A 53 8.57 10.62 -3.26
C MET A 53 10.05 11.01 -3.19
N TYR A 54 10.97 10.05 -3.35
CA TYR A 54 12.40 10.35 -3.39
C TYR A 54 12.78 11.18 -4.61
N GLU A 55 12.22 10.87 -5.79
CA GLU A 55 12.44 11.64 -7.01
C GLU A 55 11.97 13.09 -6.88
N ASN A 56 10.86 13.31 -6.18
CA ASN A 56 10.26 14.63 -5.99
C ASN A 56 10.62 15.28 -4.64
N GLN A 57 11.51 14.66 -3.86
CA GLN A 57 11.83 15.08 -2.51
C GLN A 57 12.32 16.54 -2.48
N TRP A 58 13.17 16.91 -3.43
CA TRP A 58 13.75 18.25 -3.55
C TRP A 58 12.71 19.37 -3.72
N GLY A 59 11.52 19.06 -4.25
CA GLY A 59 10.42 20.01 -4.46
C GLY A 59 9.28 19.91 -3.46
N MET A 60 9.18 18.79 -2.74
CA MET A 60 8.06 18.51 -1.82
C MET A 60 8.46 18.59 -0.34
N THR A 61 9.75 18.57 0.02
CA THR A 61 10.19 18.72 1.41
C THR A 61 11.30 19.75 1.56
N CYS A 62 11.19 20.59 2.60
CA CYS A 62 12.19 21.61 2.92
C CYS A 62 13.24 21.11 3.95
N ASN A 63 12.88 20.12 4.79
CA ASN A 63 13.67 19.71 5.95
C ASN A 63 13.85 18.20 6.08
N GLY A 64 13.29 17.40 5.16
CA GLY A 64 13.32 15.92 5.24
C GLY A 64 12.58 15.36 6.45
N ILE A 65 11.70 16.13 7.09
CA ILE A 65 10.87 15.73 8.24
C ILE A 65 9.40 15.81 7.88
N THR A 66 8.99 16.85 7.15
CA THR A 66 7.65 17.02 6.60
C THR A 66 7.68 17.16 5.09
N TRP A 67 6.58 16.84 4.43
CA TRP A 67 6.38 17.09 3.02
C TRP A 67 5.07 17.82 2.76
N GLU A 68 5.07 18.69 1.76
CA GLU A 68 3.91 19.45 1.32
C GLU A 68 3.20 18.69 0.18
N CYS A 69 1.89 18.52 0.32
CA CYS A 69 1.11 17.83 -0.69
C CYS A 69 0.90 18.71 -1.93
N PRO A 70 1.21 18.24 -3.15
CA PRO A 70 1.03 19.03 -4.37
C PRO A 70 -0.45 19.29 -4.71
N ASP A 71 -1.37 18.45 -4.21
CA ASP A 71 -2.80 18.58 -4.51
C ASP A 71 -3.53 19.58 -3.59
N CYS A 72 -3.13 19.68 -2.32
CA CYS A 72 -3.84 20.50 -1.33
C CYS A 72 -2.96 21.47 -0.52
N GLY A 73 -1.63 21.42 -0.65
CA GLY A 73 -0.70 22.25 0.12
C GLY A 73 -0.58 21.90 1.61
N GLU A 74 -1.25 20.84 2.10
CA GLU A 74 -1.11 20.43 3.49
C GLU A 74 0.26 19.80 3.76
N GLN A 75 0.78 20.07 4.96
CA GLN A 75 2.00 19.43 5.45
C GLN A 75 1.71 18.07 6.09
N ASN A 76 2.50 17.08 5.72
CA ASN A 76 2.39 15.69 6.16
C ASN A 76 3.75 15.20 6.72
N GLY A 77 3.73 14.22 7.62
CA GLY A 77 4.97 13.66 8.18
C GLY A 77 5.71 12.76 7.18
N TYR A 78 7.03 12.94 7.06
CA TYR A 78 7.92 12.24 6.13
C TYR A 78 8.66 11.03 6.75
N GLY A 79 8.59 10.80 8.07
CA GLY A 79 9.47 9.83 8.75
C GLY A 79 8.83 8.73 9.59
N ASN A 80 7.52 8.74 9.85
CA ASN A 80 6.86 7.78 10.75
C ASN A 80 5.46 7.39 10.24
N GLN A 81 5.39 6.53 9.22
CA GLN A 81 4.14 5.88 8.78
C GLN A 81 4.29 4.37 8.65
#